data_AF-A0A952A8I5-F1
#
_entry.id   AF-A0A952A8I5-F1
#
_cell.length_a   1.000
_cell.length_b   1.000
_cell.length_c   1.000
_cell.angle_alpha   90.00
_cell.angle_beta   90.00
_cell.angle_gamma   90.00
#
_symmetry.space_group_name_H-M   'P 1'
#
loop_
_entity.id
_entity.type
_entity.pdbx_description
1 polymer ?
#
loop_
_entity_poly.entity_id
_entity_poly.type
_entity_poly.pdbx_seq_one_letter_code
_entity_poly.pdbx_strand_id
1 'polypeptide(L)'
;LHSRQLQLSELLDPASRSFQAAYQLALSEGRGEIDAIVARAGMPDAASERLLVQNLANYFAAALMMPYGRFHTACEATGYDLDLLQARFGAGLEQVAHRLTTLQRPGARGIPFFLVRVDRAGNISKRFSAGGFPFSRHGGNCPLWTLHKAFERPGQILRQLIGMEDGTKYVSIARTVRAYAQPYGGVRPEYAIALGCEARHAHGLVYARGLDLGSGEATPIGLGCDLCERPHCRQRARPPANSSLIIDEKQRGPNPVQFGHAG
;
A
#
# COMPACT_ATOMS: atom_id res chain seq x y z
N LEU A 1 20.06 24.61 12.42
CA LEU A 1 19.40 25.61 11.54
C LEU A 1 19.98 27.00 11.86
N HIS A 2 20.90 27.50 11.04
CA HIS A 2 21.63 28.76 11.31
C HIS A 2 20.74 30.04 11.31
N SER A 3 19.45 29.94 10.97
CA SER A 3 18.46 31.03 11.11
C SER A 3 17.09 30.61 11.68
N ARG A 4 16.92 29.36 12.16
CA ARG A 4 15.61 28.76 12.55
C ARG A 4 14.47 28.95 11.52
N GLN A 5 14.81 29.10 10.24
CA GLN A 5 13.83 29.21 9.16
C GLN A 5 13.59 27.85 8.50
N LEU A 6 12.33 27.54 8.22
CA LEU A 6 11.93 26.40 7.40
C LEU A 6 11.43 26.91 6.04
N GLN A 7 12.13 26.54 4.98
CA GLN A 7 11.72 26.83 3.61
C GLN A 7 11.04 25.60 3.03
N LEU A 8 9.81 25.77 2.52
CA LEU A 8 9.02 24.72 1.89
C LEU A 8 8.79 25.07 0.43
N SER A 9 8.84 24.07 -0.45
CA SER A 9 8.58 24.27 -1.87
C SER A 9 7.14 24.72 -2.11
N GLU A 10 6.96 25.70 -2.99
CA GLU A 10 5.65 26.20 -3.39
C GLU A 10 4.84 25.17 -4.19
N LEU A 11 5.52 24.18 -4.80
CA LEU A 11 4.90 23.10 -5.57
C LEU A 11 4.17 22.06 -4.70
N LEU A 12 4.43 22.07 -3.39
CA LEU A 12 3.75 21.20 -2.43
C LEU A 12 2.31 21.67 -2.21
N ASP A 13 1.38 20.73 -2.23
CA ASP A 13 0.02 20.97 -1.78
C ASP A 13 -0.04 21.24 -0.26
N PRO A 14 -1.16 21.77 0.27
CA PRO A 14 -1.25 22.13 1.68
C PRO A 14 -0.94 20.97 2.64
N ALA A 15 -1.47 19.77 2.36
CA ALA A 15 -1.24 18.59 3.18
C ALA A 15 0.25 18.21 3.24
N SER A 16 0.94 18.33 2.11
CA SER A 16 2.36 17.99 1.99
C SER A 16 3.25 19.05 2.64
N ARG A 17 2.86 20.33 2.61
CA ARG A 17 3.55 21.39 3.38
C ARG A 17 3.43 21.13 4.89
N SER A 18 2.23 20.85 5.38
CA SER A 18 2.02 20.49 6.80
C SER A 18 2.81 19.26 7.20
N PHE A 19 2.85 18.24 6.33
CA PHE A 19 3.64 17.03 6.57
C PHE A 19 5.13 17.30 6.62
N GLN A 20 5.68 18.11 5.72
CA GLN A 20 7.10 18.49 5.75
C GLN A 20 7.45 19.30 6.99
N ALA A 21 6.58 20.22 7.44
CA ALA A 21 6.78 20.92 8.69
C ALA A 21 6.78 19.95 9.89
N ALA A 22 5.83 19.02 9.94
CA ALA A 22 5.75 18.00 10.98
C ALA A 22 6.96 17.04 10.96
N TYR A 23 7.48 16.71 9.78
CA TYR A 23 8.69 15.91 9.60
C TYR A 23 9.92 16.62 10.18
N GLN A 24 10.07 17.92 9.89
CA GLN A 24 11.19 18.71 10.44
C GLN A 24 11.07 18.86 11.97
N LEU A 25 9.85 19.02 12.48
CA LEU A 25 9.59 19.01 13.93
C LEU A 25 10.00 17.67 14.57
N ALA A 26 9.77 16.55 13.88
CA ALA A 26 10.23 15.24 14.33
C ALA A 26 11.76 15.19 14.47
N LEU A 27 12.47 15.78 13.52
CA LEU A 27 13.94 15.80 13.48
C LEU A 27 14.57 16.84 14.41
N SER A 28 13.83 17.87 14.83
CA SER A 28 14.32 18.86 15.80
C SER A 28 13.94 18.51 17.24
N GLU A 29 12.65 18.27 17.50
CA GLU A 29 12.12 18.06 18.84
C GLU A 29 12.01 16.57 19.20
N GLY A 30 11.67 15.74 18.22
CA GLY A 30 11.51 14.29 18.41
C GLY A 30 12.80 13.49 18.30
N ARG A 31 13.95 14.15 18.11
CA ARG A 31 15.18 13.48 17.68
C ARG A 31 15.71 12.49 18.70
N GLY A 32 15.69 12.83 19.98
CA GLY A 32 16.15 11.95 21.06
C GLY A 32 15.39 10.62 21.10
N GLU A 33 14.07 10.65 20.97
CA GLU A 33 13.22 9.45 20.94
C GLU A 33 13.49 8.60 19.69
N ILE A 34 13.67 9.25 18.53
CA ILE A 34 14.01 8.56 17.28
C ILE A 34 15.36 7.86 17.41
N ASP A 35 16.39 8.55 17.90
CA ASP A 35 17.73 8.00 18.06
C ASP A 35 17.73 6.83 19.07
N ALA A 36 16.94 6.91 20.14
CA ALA A 36 16.78 5.82 21.09
C ALA A 36 16.13 4.56 20.47
N ILE A 37 15.16 4.73 19.55
CA ILE A 37 14.57 3.61 18.81
C ILE A 37 15.59 3.01 17.83
N VAL A 38 16.32 3.86 17.10
CA VAL A 38 17.32 3.44 16.11
C VAL A 38 18.45 2.65 16.77
N ALA A 39 18.96 3.12 17.90
CA ALA A 39 20.02 2.45 18.65
C ALA A 39 19.63 1.03 19.10
N ARG A 40 18.35 0.82 19.46
CA ARG A 40 17.84 -0.51 19.84
C ARG A 40 17.59 -1.43 18.65
N ALA A 41 17.43 -0.88 17.46
CA ALA A 41 17.06 -1.66 16.27
C ALA A 41 18.24 -2.47 15.71
N GLY A 42 19.49 -2.08 16.00
CA GLY A 42 20.69 -2.83 15.59
C GLY A 42 20.81 -2.96 14.07
N MET A 43 20.71 -1.84 13.35
CA MET A 43 20.79 -1.83 11.89
C MET A 43 22.17 -2.29 11.38
N PRO A 44 22.24 -2.95 10.21
CA PRO A 44 23.47 -3.56 9.73
C PRO A 44 24.53 -2.56 9.26
N ASP A 45 24.12 -1.33 8.92
CA ASP A 45 24.99 -0.30 8.37
C ASP A 45 24.40 1.12 8.54
N ALA A 46 25.25 2.14 8.38
CA ALA A 46 24.90 3.54 8.58
C ALA A 46 23.90 4.10 7.55
N ALA A 47 23.74 3.49 6.37
CA ALA A 47 22.71 3.89 5.42
C ALA A 47 21.34 3.37 5.86
N SER A 48 21.28 2.12 6.32
CA SER A 48 20.09 1.50 6.93
C SER A 48 19.61 2.27 8.17
N GLU A 49 20.52 2.72 9.04
CA GLU A 49 20.20 3.59 10.18
C GLU A 49 19.56 4.92 9.75
N ARG A 50 20.17 5.60 8.77
CA ARG A 50 19.64 6.88 8.26
C ARG A 50 18.28 6.71 7.60
N LEU A 51 18.06 5.60 6.91
CA LEU A 51 16.76 5.25 6.35
C LEU A 51 15.73 5.00 7.47
N LEU A 52 16.11 4.34 8.56
CA LEU A 52 15.23 4.14 9.72
C LEU A 52 14.86 5.48 10.39
N VAL A 53 15.82 6.39 10.58
CA VAL A 53 15.57 7.76 11.08
C VAL A 53 14.53 8.47 10.21
N GLN A 54 14.69 8.43 8.88
CA GLN A 54 13.74 9.04 7.95
C GLN A 54 12.35 8.41 8.07
N ASN A 55 12.26 7.08 8.18
CA ASN A 55 11.00 6.38 8.33
C ASN A 55 10.30 6.71 9.65
N LEU A 56 11.04 6.82 10.75
CA LEU A 56 10.50 7.20 12.06
C LEU A 56 10.05 8.67 12.09
N ALA A 57 10.77 9.58 11.44
CA ALA A 57 10.34 10.97 11.28
C ALA A 57 9.07 11.09 10.43
N ASN A 58 8.95 10.30 9.35
CA ASN A 58 7.71 10.18 8.56
C ASN A 58 6.55 9.62 9.40
N TYR A 59 6.81 8.59 10.22
CA TYR A 59 5.83 8.03 11.14
C TYR A 59 5.35 9.07 12.15
N PHE A 60 6.28 9.80 12.76
CA PHE A 60 5.98 10.87 13.70
C PHE A 60 5.12 11.96 13.05
N ALA A 61 5.50 12.44 11.86
CA ALA A 61 4.75 13.46 11.13
C ALA A 61 3.30 13.02 10.86
N ALA A 62 3.11 11.78 10.40
CA ALA A 62 1.77 11.21 10.20
C ALA A 62 0.99 11.11 11.52
N ALA A 63 1.64 10.70 12.61
CA ALA A 63 1.01 10.58 13.93
C ALA A 63 0.65 11.94 14.56
N LEU A 64 1.40 13.00 14.24
CA LEU A 64 1.12 14.37 14.65
C LEU A 64 -0.08 14.93 13.88
N MET A 65 -0.10 14.79 12.56
CA MET A 65 -1.23 15.25 11.72
C MET A 65 -2.50 14.45 11.95
N MET A 66 -2.37 13.15 12.25
CA MET A 66 -3.46 12.22 12.52
C MET A 66 -3.28 11.57 13.90
N PRO A 67 -3.58 12.30 15.00
CA PRO A 67 -3.44 11.81 16.36
C PRO A 67 -4.21 10.52 16.58
N TYR A 68 -3.57 9.51 17.18
CA TYR A 68 -4.06 8.13 17.19
C TYR A 68 -5.54 8.00 17.59
N GLY A 69 -5.91 8.50 18.77
CA GLY A 69 -7.29 8.35 19.27
C GLY A 69 -8.31 9.05 18.37
N ARG A 70 -8.05 10.33 18.03
CA ARG A 70 -8.94 11.11 17.14
C ARG A 70 -9.08 10.47 15.76
N PHE A 71 -7.98 9.98 15.20
CA PHE A 71 -7.98 9.33 13.89
C PHE A 71 -8.68 7.97 13.93
N HIS A 72 -8.40 7.13 14.92
CA HIS A 72 -9.05 5.83 15.10
C HIS A 72 -10.56 5.98 15.28
N THR A 73 -11.02 6.87 16.17
CA THR A 73 -12.45 7.15 16.32
C THR A 73 -13.09 7.64 15.02
N ALA A 74 -12.39 8.50 14.26
CA ALA A 74 -12.88 8.96 12.96
C ALA A 74 -12.99 7.82 11.94
N CYS A 75 -12.03 6.90 11.92
CA CYS A 75 -12.06 5.72 11.05
C CYS A 75 -13.30 4.86 11.34
N GLU A 76 -13.50 4.48 12.60
CA GLU A 76 -14.66 3.67 13.02
C GLU A 76 -15.99 4.39 12.69
N ALA A 77 -16.10 5.68 13.00
CA ALA A 77 -17.33 6.44 12.78
C ALA A 77 -17.69 6.66 11.30
N THR A 78 -16.71 6.60 10.39
CA THR A 78 -16.92 6.81 8.94
C THR A 78 -16.88 5.52 8.15
N GLY A 79 -16.65 4.38 8.79
CA GLY A 79 -16.39 3.11 8.12
C GLY A 79 -15.12 3.15 7.24
N TYR A 80 -14.11 3.88 7.69
CA TYR A 80 -12.80 4.01 7.02
C TYR A 80 -12.87 4.69 5.64
N ASP A 81 -13.80 5.62 5.44
CA ASP A 81 -13.91 6.39 4.20
C ASP A 81 -12.69 7.30 3.99
N LEU A 82 -11.88 6.98 2.97
CA LEU A 82 -10.62 7.67 2.66
C LEU A 82 -10.83 9.13 2.27
N ASP A 83 -11.91 9.48 1.59
CA ASP A 83 -12.15 10.87 1.18
C ASP A 83 -12.58 11.73 2.38
N LEU A 84 -13.43 11.19 3.25
CA LEU A 84 -13.82 11.87 4.50
C LEU A 84 -12.64 12.02 5.46
N LEU A 85 -11.77 11.00 5.56
CA LEU A 85 -10.58 11.06 6.40
C LEU A 85 -9.56 12.09 5.89
N GLN A 86 -9.31 12.14 4.57
CA GLN A 86 -8.45 13.17 3.96
C GLN A 86 -8.95 14.58 4.30
N ALA A 87 -10.25 14.83 4.09
CA ALA A 87 -10.86 16.12 4.37
C ALA A 87 -10.79 16.49 5.86
N ARG A 88 -11.10 15.55 6.76
CA ARG A 88 -11.13 15.79 8.21
C ARG A 88 -9.75 16.12 8.81
N PHE A 89 -8.69 15.51 8.29
CA PHE A 89 -7.34 15.67 8.83
C PHE A 89 -6.43 16.56 7.98
N GLY A 90 -6.94 17.13 6.88
CA GLY A 90 -6.13 17.92 5.96
C GLY A 90 -4.93 17.14 5.42
N ALA A 91 -5.10 15.84 5.20
CA ALA A 91 -4.03 14.91 4.82
C ALA A 91 -4.30 14.37 3.40
N GLY A 92 -3.23 14.06 2.67
CA GLY A 92 -3.32 13.43 1.36
C GLY A 92 -3.65 11.94 1.45
N LEU A 93 -4.17 11.37 0.37
CA LEU A 93 -4.55 9.95 0.27
C LEU A 93 -3.46 8.99 0.76
N GLU A 94 -2.22 9.17 0.31
CA GLU A 94 -1.10 8.29 0.69
C GLU A 94 -0.77 8.41 2.18
N GLN A 95 -0.90 9.61 2.77
CA GLN A 95 -0.68 9.83 4.19
C GLN A 95 -1.76 9.13 5.02
N VAL A 96 -3.03 9.26 4.64
CA VAL A 96 -4.16 8.57 5.28
C VAL A 96 -4.00 7.06 5.17
N ALA A 97 -3.71 6.55 3.97
CA ALA A 97 -3.52 5.12 3.73
C ALA A 97 -2.36 4.55 4.54
N HIS A 98 -1.23 5.26 4.62
CA HIS A 98 -0.11 4.86 5.47
C HIS A 98 -0.47 4.91 6.95
N ARG A 99 -1.23 5.92 7.40
CA ARG A 99 -1.65 5.99 8.80
C ARG A 99 -2.52 4.80 9.20
N LEU A 100 -3.42 4.36 8.32
CA LEU A 100 -4.28 3.20 8.54
C LEU A 100 -3.49 1.91 8.77
N THR A 101 -2.32 1.74 8.15
CA THR A 101 -1.46 0.56 8.40
C THR A 101 -0.75 0.58 9.75
N THR A 102 -0.95 1.61 10.58
CA THR A 102 -0.25 1.78 11.87
C THR A 102 -1.15 1.73 13.10
N LEU A 103 -2.45 1.48 12.92
CA LEU A 103 -3.45 1.47 14.01
C LEU A 103 -3.42 0.17 14.83
N GLN A 104 -2.27 -0.14 15.43
CA GLN A 104 -2.03 -1.39 16.17
C GLN A 104 -1.72 -1.20 17.66
N ARG A 105 -2.10 -0.05 18.25
CA ARG A 105 -1.97 0.19 19.69
C ARG A 105 -2.79 -0.86 20.47
N PRO A 106 -2.19 -1.55 21.46
CA PRO A 106 -2.94 -2.44 22.35
C PRO A 106 -4.15 -1.74 23.00
N GLY A 107 -5.29 -2.43 23.04
CA GLY A 107 -6.54 -1.88 23.57
C GLY A 107 -7.31 -0.94 22.63
N ALA A 108 -6.73 -0.51 21.50
CA ALA A 108 -7.38 0.38 20.54
C ALA A 108 -6.92 0.06 19.10
N ARG A 109 -6.99 -1.21 18.69
CA ARG A 109 -6.59 -1.64 17.34
C ARG A 109 -7.66 -1.27 16.32
N GLY A 110 -7.24 -0.83 15.14
CA GLY A 110 -8.08 -0.72 13.95
C GLY A 110 -7.95 -1.95 13.05
N ILE A 111 -8.59 -1.90 11.89
CA ILE A 111 -8.46 -2.93 10.84
C ILE A 111 -6.97 -3.09 10.46
N PRO A 112 -6.44 -4.34 10.38
CA PRO A 112 -5.05 -4.59 10.01
C PRO A 112 -4.86 -4.43 8.50
N PHE A 113 -4.65 -3.19 8.06
CA PHE A 113 -4.42 -2.88 6.65
C PHE A 113 -3.01 -3.22 6.18
N PHE A 114 -2.91 -3.58 4.90
CA PHE A 114 -1.70 -3.48 4.10
C PHE A 114 -1.80 -2.31 3.13
N LEU A 115 -0.64 -1.80 2.70
CA LEU A 115 -0.50 -0.77 1.67
C LEU A 115 0.59 -1.19 0.69
N VAL A 116 0.30 -1.10 -0.60
CA VAL A 116 1.27 -1.23 -1.70
C VAL A 116 1.17 0.01 -2.58
N ARG A 117 2.32 0.54 -3.04
CA ARG A 117 2.37 1.63 -4.04
C ARG A 117 3.11 1.19 -5.29
N VAL A 118 2.47 1.31 -6.44
CA VAL A 118 3.02 0.98 -7.76
C VAL A 118 3.10 2.20 -8.67
N ASP A 119 4.00 2.16 -9.65
CA ASP A 119 3.92 2.98 -10.86
C ASP A 119 3.22 2.22 -12.01
N ARG A 120 3.13 2.85 -13.19
CA ARG A 120 2.50 2.24 -14.38
C ARG A 120 3.21 1.00 -14.90
N ALA A 121 4.51 0.86 -14.64
CA ALA A 121 5.29 -0.31 -15.05
C ALA A 121 5.14 -1.47 -14.07
N GLY A 122 4.42 -1.27 -12.96
CA GLY A 122 4.27 -2.26 -11.89
C GLY A 122 5.44 -2.25 -10.91
N ASN A 123 6.32 -1.24 -10.94
CA ASN A 123 7.40 -1.15 -9.95
C ASN A 123 6.80 -0.76 -8.60
N ILE A 124 7.05 -1.59 -7.59
CA ILE A 124 6.55 -1.34 -6.24
C ILE A 124 7.58 -0.55 -5.46
N SER A 125 7.20 0.66 -5.06
CA SER A 125 8.07 1.57 -4.33
C SER A 125 7.77 1.67 -2.83
N LYS A 126 6.61 1.18 -2.37
CA LYS A 126 6.25 1.14 -0.94
C LYS A 126 5.44 -0.11 -0.60
N ARG A 127 5.74 -0.69 0.56
CA ARG A 127 5.01 -1.81 1.17
C ARG A 127 4.90 -1.58 2.67
N PHE A 128 3.68 -1.62 3.19
CA PHE A 128 3.42 -1.58 4.63
C PHE A 128 2.37 -2.63 4.97
N SER A 129 2.48 -3.21 6.16
CA SER A 129 1.52 -4.19 6.64
C SER A 129 1.43 -4.13 8.16
N ALA A 130 0.21 -4.04 8.68
CA ALA A 130 -0.08 -4.18 10.10
C ALA A 130 -0.07 -5.65 10.59
N GLY A 131 0.01 -6.63 9.67
CA GLY A 131 -0.01 -8.06 9.98
C GLY A 131 0.72 -8.93 8.96
N GLY A 132 0.50 -10.25 9.01
CA GLY A 132 1.03 -11.20 8.03
C GLY A 132 0.26 -11.12 6.71
N PHE A 133 0.66 -10.20 5.83
CA PHE A 133 0.06 -10.06 4.50
C PHE A 133 0.98 -10.68 3.43
N PRO A 134 0.45 -11.45 2.45
CA PRO A 134 1.27 -12.13 1.45
C PRO A 134 2.18 -11.20 0.62
N PHE A 135 1.78 -9.95 0.41
CA PHE A 135 2.58 -8.98 -0.36
C PHE A 135 3.51 -8.11 0.50
N SER A 136 3.68 -8.44 1.79
CA SER A 136 4.54 -7.68 2.70
C SER A 136 6.02 -7.71 2.32
N ARG A 137 6.47 -8.76 1.62
CA ARG A 137 7.88 -8.94 1.19
C ARG A 137 8.05 -9.03 -0.32
N HIS A 138 7.23 -9.85 -0.99
CA HIS A 138 7.36 -10.12 -2.43
C HIS A 138 6.00 -10.05 -3.15
N GLY A 139 6.05 -9.92 -4.47
CA GLY A 139 4.86 -9.89 -5.32
C GLY A 139 4.18 -8.52 -5.43
N GLY A 140 3.00 -8.53 -6.04
CA GLY A 140 2.10 -7.39 -6.25
C GLY A 140 1.85 -7.08 -7.73
N ASN A 141 2.43 -7.89 -8.62
CA ASN A 141 2.48 -7.62 -10.06
C ASN A 141 1.48 -8.47 -10.85
N CYS A 142 0.50 -9.09 -10.19
CA CYS A 142 -0.55 -9.82 -10.89
C CYS A 142 -1.46 -8.82 -11.62
N PRO A 143 -1.54 -8.84 -12.96
CA PRO A 143 -2.35 -7.89 -13.73
C PRO A 143 -3.86 -8.05 -13.54
N LEU A 144 -4.32 -9.17 -12.96
CA LEU A 144 -5.71 -9.37 -12.56
C LEU A 144 -6.07 -8.58 -11.29
N TRP A 145 -5.07 -8.05 -10.58
CA TRP A 145 -5.29 -7.16 -9.46
C TRP A 145 -5.63 -5.75 -9.96
N THR A 146 -6.80 -5.26 -9.56
CA THR A 146 -7.38 -3.97 -9.98
C THR A 146 -6.51 -2.77 -9.64
N LEU A 147 -5.50 -2.93 -8.77
CA LEU A 147 -4.44 -1.94 -8.56
C LEU A 147 -3.86 -1.43 -9.88
N HIS A 148 -3.55 -2.33 -10.81
CA HIS A 148 -2.92 -1.96 -12.09
C HIS A 148 -3.88 -1.25 -13.04
N LYS A 149 -5.19 -1.35 -12.82
CA LYS A 149 -6.23 -0.64 -13.58
C LYS A 149 -6.53 0.75 -13.02
N ALA A 150 -5.97 1.13 -11.87
CA ALA A 150 -6.22 2.44 -11.28
C ALA A 150 -5.79 3.59 -12.22
N PHE A 151 -4.74 3.36 -13.02
CA PHE A 151 -4.24 4.33 -14.00
C PHE A 151 -5.20 4.60 -15.17
N GLU A 152 -6.14 3.69 -15.45
CA GLU A 152 -7.17 3.88 -16.48
C GLU A 152 -8.29 4.81 -16.00
N ARG A 153 -8.47 4.92 -14.68
CA ARG A 153 -9.49 5.76 -14.05
C ARG A 153 -8.88 6.62 -12.93
N PRO A 154 -8.01 7.60 -13.29
CA PRO A 154 -7.31 8.41 -12.31
C PRO A 154 -8.27 9.09 -11.33
N GLY A 155 -7.93 9.03 -10.04
CA GLY A 155 -8.72 9.66 -8.97
C GLY A 155 -9.99 8.91 -8.57
N GLN A 156 -10.41 7.86 -9.29
CA GLN A 156 -11.54 7.02 -8.89
C GLN A 156 -11.10 5.91 -7.93
N ILE A 157 -11.93 5.62 -6.94
CA ILE A 157 -11.73 4.46 -6.07
C ILE A 157 -12.21 3.21 -6.80
N LEU A 158 -11.30 2.27 -7.01
CA LEU A 158 -11.60 0.93 -7.48
C LEU A 158 -11.58 -0.03 -6.30
N ARG A 159 -12.47 -1.02 -6.32
CA ARG A 159 -12.59 -2.02 -5.26
C ARG A 159 -12.66 -3.41 -5.85
N GLN A 160 -12.07 -4.38 -5.16
CA GLN A 160 -12.03 -5.76 -5.60
C GLN A 160 -11.96 -6.71 -4.41
N LEU A 161 -12.76 -7.76 -4.44
CA LEU A 161 -12.53 -8.94 -3.61
C LEU A 161 -11.53 -9.84 -4.34
N ILE A 162 -10.33 -10.02 -3.77
CA ILE A 162 -9.25 -10.83 -4.35
C ILE A 162 -9.07 -12.11 -3.54
N GLY A 163 -8.84 -13.22 -4.23
CA GLY A 163 -8.61 -14.53 -3.64
C GLY A 163 -7.17 -14.99 -3.87
N MET A 164 -6.48 -15.35 -2.79
CA MET A 164 -5.13 -15.90 -2.82
C MET A 164 -5.16 -17.41 -3.09
N GLU A 165 -3.99 -18.00 -3.32
CA GLU A 165 -3.84 -19.42 -3.66
C GLU A 165 -4.16 -20.33 -2.47
N ASP A 166 -3.93 -19.85 -1.25
CA ASP A 166 -4.32 -20.49 0.01
C ASP A 166 -5.83 -20.38 0.33
N GLY A 167 -6.62 -19.76 -0.56
CA GLY A 167 -8.05 -19.53 -0.38
C GLY A 167 -8.40 -18.28 0.44
N THR A 168 -7.43 -17.59 1.04
CA THR A 168 -7.68 -16.38 1.82
C THR A 168 -8.19 -15.27 0.91
N LYS A 169 -9.25 -14.58 1.35
CA LYS A 169 -9.87 -13.46 0.63
C LYS A 169 -9.49 -12.12 1.24
N TYR A 170 -9.25 -11.13 0.39
CA TYR A 170 -8.97 -9.75 0.81
C TYR A 170 -9.85 -8.77 0.06
N VAL A 171 -10.28 -7.71 0.76
CA VAL A 171 -10.86 -6.53 0.12
C VAL A 171 -9.71 -5.60 -0.22
N SER A 172 -9.55 -5.30 -1.51
CA SER A 172 -8.57 -4.37 -2.02
C SER A 172 -9.24 -3.11 -2.56
N ILE A 173 -8.70 -1.96 -2.16
CA ILE A 173 -9.11 -0.62 -2.57
C ILE A 173 -7.93 -0.02 -3.33
N ALA A 174 -8.13 0.42 -4.56
CA ALA A 174 -7.08 1.01 -5.38
C ALA A 174 -7.46 2.40 -5.90
N ARG A 175 -6.50 3.31 -5.94
CA ARG A 175 -6.68 4.67 -6.48
C ARG A 175 -5.32 5.28 -6.83
N THR A 176 -5.28 6.12 -7.87
CA THR A 176 -4.08 6.90 -8.19
C THR A 176 -3.81 7.98 -7.14
N VAL A 177 -2.54 8.26 -6.89
CA VAL A 177 -2.10 9.32 -5.99
C VAL A 177 -1.88 10.59 -6.81
N ARG A 178 -2.23 11.75 -6.25
CA ARG A 178 -1.91 13.02 -6.88
C ARG A 178 -0.41 13.30 -6.73
N ALA A 179 0.26 13.57 -7.84
CA ALA A 179 1.61 14.10 -7.82
C ALA A 179 1.61 15.58 -7.38
N TYR A 180 2.74 16.04 -6.84
CA TYR A 180 2.98 17.47 -6.62
C TYR A 180 2.82 18.27 -7.91
N ALA A 181 2.58 19.57 -7.78
CA ALA A 181 2.56 20.45 -8.93
C ALA A 181 3.90 20.34 -9.67
N GLN A 182 3.82 20.30 -11.01
CA GLN A 182 4.98 20.24 -11.88
C GLN A 182 4.93 21.44 -12.83
N PRO A 183 6.07 22.09 -13.10
CA PRO A 183 6.18 23.08 -14.16
C PRO A 183 5.72 22.51 -15.51
N TYR A 184 5.29 23.39 -16.40
CA TYR A 184 4.94 23.01 -17.76
C TYR A 184 6.12 22.29 -18.45
N GLY A 185 5.83 21.19 -19.15
CA GLY A 185 6.85 20.36 -19.82
C GLY A 185 7.63 19.41 -18.90
N GLY A 186 7.41 19.45 -17.58
CA GLY A 186 8.04 18.53 -16.63
C GLY A 186 7.44 17.11 -16.65
N VAL A 187 8.25 16.11 -16.33
CA VAL A 187 7.78 14.73 -16.15
C VAL A 187 6.92 14.66 -14.88
N ARG A 188 5.66 14.26 -15.03
CA ARG A 188 4.75 14.05 -13.89
C ARG A 188 4.80 12.59 -13.45
N PRO A 189 5.33 12.28 -12.25
CA PRO A 189 5.31 10.91 -11.76
C PRO A 189 3.86 10.47 -11.51
N GLU A 190 3.52 9.25 -11.93
CA GLU A 190 2.20 8.66 -11.67
C GLU A 190 2.34 7.45 -10.78
N TYR A 191 1.60 7.45 -9.67
CA TYR A 191 1.55 6.31 -8.75
C TYR A 191 0.10 5.91 -8.49
N ALA A 192 -0.10 4.64 -8.16
CA ALA A 192 -1.32 4.13 -7.57
C ALA A 192 -1.02 3.40 -6.27
N ILE A 193 -1.95 3.48 -5.33
CA ILE A 193 -1.90 2.70 -4.11
C ILE A 193 -2.97 1.62 -4.12
N ALA A 194 -2.67 0.48 -3.51
CA ALA A 194 -3.65 -0.46 -3.01
C ALA A 194 -3.60 -0.48 -1.49
N LEU A 195 -4.73 -0.19 -0.86
CA LEU A 195 -4.99 -0.40 0.55
C LEU A 195 -5.92 -1.61 0.68
N GLY A 196 -5.67 -2.52 1.61
CA GLY A 196 -6.60 -3.63 1.78
C GLY A 196 -6.45 -4.37 3.10
N CYS A 197 -7.42 -5.22 3.38
CA CYS A 197 -7.46 -6.05 4.58
C CYS A 197 -8.09 -7.40 4.24
N GLU A 198 -7.89 -8.38 5.11
CA GLU A 198 -8.55 -9.68 5.00
C GLU A 198 -10.06 -9.50 5.10
N ALA A 199 -10.83 -10.26 4.31
CA ALA A 199 -12.28 -10.11 4.21
C ALA A 199 -12.99 -10.23 5.57
N ARG A 200 -12.47 -11.06 6.49
CA ARG A 200 -13.00 -11.20 7.86
C ARG A 200 -12.96 -9.91 8.69
N HIS A 201 -12.10 -8.95 8.32
CA HIS A 201 -11.99 -7.65 8.99
C HIS A 201 -12.71 -6.52 8.24
N ALA A 202 -13.33 -6.80 7.09
CA ALA A 202 -13.86 -5.78 6.21
C ALA A 202 -15.31 -5.36 6.49
N HIS A 203 -16.00 -5.96 7.48
CA HIS A 203 -17.41 -5.66 7.76
C HIS A 203 -17.70 -4.18 8.07
N GLY A 204 -16.76 -3.47 8.71
CA GLY A 204 -16.88 -2.04 9.00
C GLY A 204 -16.45 -1.11 7.86
N LEU A 205 -15.97 -1.64 6.74
CA LEU A 205 -15.36 -0.88 5.65
C LEU A 205 -16.41 -0.43 4.63
N VAL A 206 -16.52 0.88 4.37
CA VAL A 206 -17.48 1.41 3.37
C VAL A 206 -17.31 0.78 1.98
N TYR A 207 -16.08 0.44 1.62
CA TYR A 207 -15.74 -0.16 0.32
C TYR A 207 -16.14 -1.63 0.19
N ALA A 208 -16.43 -2.31 1.31
CA ALA A 208 -16.92 -3.68 1.32
C ALA A 208 -18.45 -3.77 1.11
N ARG A 209 -19.19 -2.64 1.16
CA ARG A 209 -20.66 -2.64 1.02
C ARG A 209 -21.12 -3.27 -0.29
N GLY A 210 -22.00 -4.25 -0.20
CA GLY A 210 -22.51 -4.99 -1.36
C GLY A 210 -21.53 -6.00 -1.97
N LEU A 211 -20.37 -6.25 -1.33
CA LEU A 211 -19.56 -7.42 -1.64
C LEU A 211 -20.02 -8.58 -0.75
N ASP A 212 -20.19 -9.77 -1.33
CA ASP A 212 -20.32 -10.99 -0.55
C ASP A 212 -18.93 -11.43 -0.08
N LEU A 213 -18.61 -11.14 1.18
CA LEU A 213 -17.29 -11.41 1.76
C LEU A 213 -17.07 -12.90 2.10
N GLY A 214 -18.14 -13.67 2.24
CA GLY A 214 -18.11 -15.07 2.62
C GLY A 214 -18.08 -15.98 1.40
N SER A 215 -19.23 -16.15 0.75
CA SER A 215 -19.42 -17.02 -0.41
C SER A 215 -19.09 -16.34 -1.74
N GLY A 216 -18.90 -15.03 -1.76
CA GLY A 216 -18.77 -14.27 -3.00
C GLY A 216 -17.56 -14.69 -3.82
N GLU A 217 -17.73 -14.66 -5.14
CA GLU A 217 -16.67 -14.98 -6.08
C GLU A 217 -15.57 -13.92 -6.00
N ALA A 218 -14.42 -14.32 -5.46
CA ALA A 218 -13.25 -13.48 -5.38
C ALA A 218 -12.42 -13.66 -6.66
N THR A 219 -11.89 -12.57 -7.23
CA THR A 219 -10.99 -12.69 -8.39
C THR A 219 -9.74 -13.48 -7.98
N PRO A 220 -9.44 -14.64 -8.61
CA PRO A 220 -8.27 -15.42 -8.27
C PRO A 220 -7.02 -14.68 -8.77
N ILE A 221 -6.23 -14.18 -7.82
CA ILE A 221 -4.93 -13.57 -8.12
C ILE A 221 -3.81 -14.42 -7.51
N GLY A 222 -2.56 -14.06 -7.84
CA GLY A 222 -1.36 -14.59 -7.19
C GLY A 222 -0.39 -13.46 -6.86
N LEU A 223 0.75 -13.80 -6.25
CA LEU A 223 1.78 -12.82 -5.90
C LEU A 223 2.51 -12.25 -7.13
N GLY A 224 2.63 -13.05 -8.19
CA GLY A 224 3.30 -12.75 -9.45
C GLY A 224 3.41 -14.03 -10.24
N CYS A 225 3.52 -13.98 -11.58
CA CYS A 225 3.46 -15.21 -12.39
C CYS A 225 4.56 -16.23 -12.05
N ASP A 226 5.73 -15.75 -11.63
CA ASP A 226 6.87 -16.53 -11.15
C ASP A 226 6.66 -17.20 -9.79
N LEU A 227 5.69 -16.72 -9.00
CA LEU A 227 5.38 -17.24 -7.66
C LEU A 227 3.99 -17.87 -7.58
N CYS A 228 3.22 -17.82 -8.67
CA CYS A 228 1.81 -18.23 -8.68
C CYS A 228 1.67 -19.56 -9.39
N GLU A 229 1.13 -20.57 -8.72
CA GLU A 229 1.00 -21.95 -9.17
C GLU A 229 -0.39 -22.27 -9.74
N ARG A 230 -1.29 -21.28 -9.86
CA ARG A 230 -2.61 -21.48 -10.49
C ARG A 230 -2.49 -22.03 -11.92
N PRO A 231 -2.93 -23.27 -12.22
CA PRO A 231 -2.64 -23.93 -13.50
C PRO A 231 -3.47 -23.36 -14.67
N HIS A 232 -4.66 -22.81 -14.39
CA HIS A 232 -5.62 -22.36 -15.40
C HIS A 232 -5.71 -20.84 -15.58
N CYS A 233 -4.63 -20.12 -15.29
CA CYS A 233 -4.58 -18.66 -15.44
C CYS A 233 -4.36 -18.24 -16.90
N ARG A 234 -5.42 -17.78 -17.57
CA ARG A 234 -5.37 -17.26 -18.95
C ARG A 234 -4.52 -15.99 -19.11
N GLN A 235 -4.27 -15.27 -18.02
CA GLN A 235 -3.49 -14.04 -18.00
C GLN A 235 -1.98 -14.28 -17.71
N ARG A 236 -1.56 -15.55 -17.53
CA ARG A 236 -0.19 -15.89 -17.15
C ARG A 236 0.83 -15.42 -18.20
N ALA A 237 1.85 -14.71 -17.73
CA ALA A 237 2.93 -14.18 -18.56
C ALA A 237 4.18 -15.08 -18.58
N ARG A 238 4.44 -15.83 -17.51
CA ARG A 238 5.61 -16.72 -17.36
C ARG A 238 5.31 -17.91 -16.44
N PRO A 239 6.04 -19.03 -16.54
CA PRO A 239 5.85 -20.15 -15.64
C PRO A 239 6.36 -19.79 -14.23
N PRO A 240 5.88 -20.46 -13.17
CA PRO A 240 6.49 -20.39 -11.85
C PRO A 240 7.99 -20.70 -11.90
N ALA A 241 8.79 -20.03 -11.06
CA ALA A 241 10.25 -20.14 -11.08
C ALA A 241 10.76 -21.59 -10.88
N ASN A 242 10.04 -22.40 -10.11
CA ASN A 242 10.39 -23.79 -9.79
C ASN A 242 9.54 -24.81 -10.56
N SER A 243 9.08 -24.45 -11.77
CA SER A 243 8.26 -25.33 -12.60
C SER A 243 8.91 -25.58 -13.96
N SER A 244 8.57 -26.71 -14.57
CA SER A 244 8.99 -27.02 -15.93
C SER A 244 7.95 -26.51 -16.92
N LEU A 245 8.41 -25.78 -17.95
CA LEU A 245 7.57 -25.36 -19.05
C LEU A 245 7.12 -26.59 -19.84
N ILE A 246 5.82 -26.73 -20.05
CA ILE A 246 5.26 -27.78 -20.90
C ILE A 246 4.96 -27.15 -22.26
N ILE A 247 5.61 -27.68 -23.30
CA ILE A 247 5.35 -27.32 -24.70
C ILE A 247 4.82 -28.55 -25.40
N ASP A 248 3.59 -28.48 -25.90
CA ASP A 248 3.03 -29.47 -26.82
C ASP A 248 2.78 -28.78 -28.17
N GLU A 249 3.53 -29.17 -29.19
CA GLU A 249 3.42 -28.60 -30.54
C GLU A 249 2.07 -28.92 -31.21
N LYS A 250 1.37 -29.97 -30.74
CA LYS A 250 0.09 -30.43 -31.28
C LYS A 250 -1.11 -29.85 -30.55
N GLN A 251 -0.91 -29.31 -29.35
CA GLN A 251 -1.99 -28.76 -28.53
C GLN A 251 -1.73 -27.30 -28.17
N ARG A 252 -2.63 -26.40 -28.60
CA ARG A 252 -2.64 -25.02 -28.14
C ARG A 252 -3.72 -24.87 -27.07
N GLY A 253 -3.32 -24.96 -25.80
CA GLY A 253 -4.23 -24.75 -24.68
C GLY A 253 -4.70 -23.30 -24.53
N PRO A 254 -5.74 -23.04 -23.71
CA PRO A 254 -6.27 -21.70 -23.48
C PRO A 254 -5.35 -20.79 -22.65
N ASN A 255 -4.28 -21.34 -22.06
CA ASN A 255 -3.31 -20.60 -21.27
C ASN A 255 -2.06 -20.32 -22.12
N PRO A 256 -1.55 -19.07 -22.12
CA PRO A 256 -0.35 -18.73 -22.87
C PRO A 256 0.90 -19.53 -22.45
N VAL A 257 0.93 -19.98 -21.20
CA VAL A 257 2.05 -20.70 -20.61
C VAL A 257 1.52 -21.89 -19.79
N GLN A 258 1.86 -23.11 -20.21
CA GLN A 258 1.57 -24.34 -19.47
C GLN A 258 2.81 -24.78 -18.69
N PHE A 259 2.62 -25.35 -17.50
CA PHE A 259 3.71 -25.79 -16.63
C PHE A 259 3.28 -26.98 -15.79
N GLY A 260 4.25 -27.77 -15.36
CA GLY A 260 4.10 -28.85 -14.38
C GLY A 260 5.06 -28.67 -13.22
N HIS A 261 4.76 -29.28 -12.08
CA HIS A 261 5.73 -29.35 -10.98
C HIS A 261 6.92 -30.19 -11.44
N ALA A 262 8.14 -29.70 -11.19
CA ALA A 262 9.33 -30.50 -11.39
C ALA A 262 9.23 -31.74 -10.50
N GLY A 263 9.29 -32.93 -11.12
CA GLY A 263 9.39 -34.20 -10.39
C GLY A 263 10.72 -34.36 -9.69
#